data_AF-A0A2P7NWZ0-F1
#
_entry.id   AF-A0A2P7NWZ0-F1
#
_cell.length_a   1.000
_cell.length_b   1.000
_cell.length_c   1.000
_cell.angle_alpha   90.00
_cell.angle_beta   90.00
_cell.angle_gamma   90.00
#
_symmetry.space_group_name_H-M   'P 1'
#
loop_
_entity.id
_entity.type
_entity.pdbx_description
1 polymer ?
#
loop_
_entity_poly.entity_id
_entity_poly.type
_entity_poly.pdbx_seq_one_letter_code
_entity_poly.pdbx_strand_id
1 'polypeptide(L)'
;MVLNANAFLRDSLFGSGTINLHVFCHRPIIVIDLNTLLGKIISRLQVNPKSEVDDVVVNDLILLWSNERKVITGADILGRLLRGITIRNIKPPQKNTTL
;
A
#
# COMPACT_ATOMS: atom_id res chain seq x y z
N MET A 1 9.02 -10.74 -1.15
CA MET A 1 7.93 -10.83 -2.16
C MET A 1 6.61 -10.81 -1.41
N VAL A 2 5.55 -10.31 -2.02
CA VAL A 2 4.20 -10.31 -1.42
C VAL A 2 3.26 -11.09 -2.35
N LEU A 3 2.56 -12.09 -1.82
CA LEU A 3 1.69 -12.97 -2.60
C LEU A 3 0.25 -12.42 -2.63
N ASN A 4 -0.32 -12.28 -3.83
CA ASN A 4 -1.75 -12.14 -4.00
C ASN A 4 -2.42 -13.51 -3.80
N ALA A 5 -2.75 -13.81 -2.54
CA ALA A 5 -3.31 -15.10 -2.17
C ALA A 5 -4.67 -15.37 -2.84
N ASN A 6 -5.51 -14.35 -3.06
CA ASN A 6 -6.82 -14.52 -3.69
C ASN A 6 -6.69 -14.98 -5.15
N ALA A 7 -5.87 -14.29 -5.95
CA ALA A 7 -5.64 -14.68 -7.34
C ALA A 7 -4.95 -16.05 -7.42
N PHE A 8 -3.95 -16.28 -6.57
CA PHE A 8 -3.25 -17.57 -6.51
C PHE A 8 -4.17 -18.74 -6.16
N LEU A 9 -4.99 -18.61 -5.10
CA LEU A 9 -5.88 -19.69 -4.67
C LEU A 9 -6.96 -19.98 -5.71
N ARG A 10 -7.49 -18.95 -6.37
CA ARG A 10 -8.49 -19.13 -7.43
C ARG A 10 -7.93 -19.94 -8.59
N ASP A 11 -6.74 -19.59 -9.06
CA ASP A 11 -6.09 -20.32 -10.16
C ASP A 11 -5.62 -21.71 -9.71
N SER A 12 -5.17 -21.84 -8.46
CA SER A 12 -4.73 -23.13 -7.92
C SER A 12 -5.85 -24.14 -7.70
N LEU A 13 -7.05 -23.68 -7.35
CA LEU A 13 -8.18 -24.57 -7.04
C LEU A 13 -9.04 -24.88 -8.26
N PHE A 14 -9.12 -23.96 -9.21
CA PHE A 14 -10.06 -24.05 -10.33
C PHE A 14 -9.39 -23.95 -11.72
N GLY A 15 -8.09 -23.64 -11.78
CA GLY A 15 -7.34 -23.56 -13.02
C GLY A 15 -6.98 -24.94 -13.58
N SER A 16 -6.67 -24.98 -14.87
CA SER A 16 -6.14 -26.17 -15.54
C SER A 16 -4.77 -25.83 -16.13
N GLY A 17 -3.71 -26.43 -15.58
CA GLY A 17 -2.34 -26.21 -16.04
C GLY A 17 -1.32 -26.04 -14.92
N THR A 18 -0.09 -25.77 -15.32
CA THR A 18 1.03 -25.50 -14.40
C THR A 18 0.95 -24.08 -13.86
N ILE A 19 0.96 -23.94 -12.54
CA ILE A 19 0.90 -22.63 -11.87
C ILE A 19 2.30 -22.02 -11.80
N ASN A 20 2.46 -20.83 -12.38
CA ASN A 20 3.68 -20.04 -12.19
C ASN A 20 3.50 -19.09 -10.99
N LEU A 21 4.02 -19.44 -9.81
CA LEU A 21 3.86 -18.65 -8.59
C LEU A 21 4.32 -17.18 -8.72
N HIS A 22 5.30 -16.90 -9.59
CA HIS A 22 5.86 -15.57 -9.75
C HIS A 22 4.85 -14.55 -10.28
N VAL A 23 3.82 -14.98 -11.02
CA VAL A 23 2.81 -14.06 -11.58
C VAL A 23 1.85 -13.53 -10.51
N PHE A 24 1.74 -14.24 -9.39
CA PHE A 24 0.90 -13.83 -8.25
C PHE A 24 1.67 -13.01 -7.23
N CYS A 25 2.96 -12.78 -7.43
CA CYS A 25 3.82 -12.12 -6.46
C CYS A 25 4.15 -10.69 -6.87
N HIS A 26 3.80 -9.74 -6.01
CA HIS A 26 4.27 -8.36 -6.08
C HIS A 26 5.69 -8.25 -5.53
N ARG A 27 6.49 -7.36 -6.14
CA ARG A 27 7.83 -7.01 -5.67
C ARG A 27 7.76 -5.71 -4.87
N PRO A 28 7.84 -5.77 -3.52
CA PRO A 28 7.78 -4.56 -2.73
C PRO A 28 9.05 -3.72 -2.91
N ILE A 29 8.91 -2.41 -2.79
CA ILE A 29 10.05 -1.50 -2.61
C ILE A 29 10.56 -1.69 -1.18
N ILE A 30 11.79 -2.16 -1.02
CA ILE A 30 12.40 -2.34 0.29
C ILE A 30 13.12 -1.06 0.70
N VAL A 31 12.81 -0.56 1.88
CA VAL A 31 13.41 0.64 2.48
C VAL A 31 14.00 0.24 3.82
N ILE A 32 15.31 0.41 3.99
CA ILE A 32 16.02 0.00 5.22
C ILE A 32 16.31 1.21 6.11
N ASP A 33 16.62 2.36 5.49
CA ASP A 33 16.88 3.62 6.17
C ASP A 33 15.58 4.41 6.42
N LEU A 34 15.25 4.60 7.70
CA LEU A 34 14.10 5.38 8.17
C LEU A 34 14.17 6.87 7.79
N ASN A 35 15.38 7.39 7.50
CA ASN A 35 15.58 8.77 7.08
C ASN A 35 15.33 8.96 5.58
N THR A 36 15.01 7.88 4.84
CA THR A 36 14.67 7.98 3.42
C THR A 36 13.41 8.83 3.26
N LEU A 37 13.56 9.96 2.57
CA LEU A 37 12.42 10.84 2.26
C LEU A 37 11.37 10.09 1.43
N LEU A 38 10.12 10.16 1.87
CA LEU A 38 9.00 9.53 1.19
C LEU A 38 8.89 9.96 -0.28
N GLY A 39 9.19 11.22 -0.60
CA GLY A 39 9.21 11.72 -1.99
C GLY A 39 10.17 10.98 -2.92
N LYS A 40 11.30 10.45 -2.40
CA LYS A 40 12.24 9.63 -3.19
C LYS A 40 11.70 8.21 -3.45
N ILE A 41 10.74 7.76 -2.64
CA ILE A 41 10.10 6.45 -2.76
C ILE A 41 8.83 6.55 -3.60
N ILE A 42 8.07 7.63 -3.49
CA ILE A 42 6.82 7.85 -4.24
C ILE A 42 7.07 7.78 -5.75
N SER A 43 8.18 8.32 -6.27
CA SER A 43 8.52 8.24 -7.69
C SER A 43 8.74 6.81 -8.22
N ARG A 44 8.94 5.85 -7.31
CA ARG A 44 9.12 4.43 -7.61
C ARG A 44 7.81 3.64 -7.52
N LEU A 45 6.77 4.22 -6.92
CA LEU A 45 5.40 3.69 -6.95
C LEU A 45 4.83 3.94 -8.35
N GLN A 46 5.34 3.21 -9.34
CA GLN A 46 4.94 3.35 -10.73
C GLN A 46 3.82 2.37 -11.06
N VAL A 47 2.78 2.90 -11.71
CA VAL A 47 1.77 2.11 -12.42
C VAL A 47 2.32 1.80 -13.79
N ASN A 48 2.38 0.51 -14.15
CA ASN A 48 2.70 0.11 -15.52
C ASN A 48 1.37 -0.27 -16.18
N PRO A 49 0.81 0.57 -17.08
CA PRO A 49 -0.38 0.21 -17.83
C PRO A 49 0.05 -0.86 -18.83
N LYS A 50 -0.18 -2.14 -18.51
CA LYS A 50 0.16 -3.23 -19.44
C LYS A 50 -0.94 -3.46 -20.48
N SER A 51 -2.14 -2.91 -20.32
CA SER A 51 -3.19 -2.79 -21.35
C SER A 51 -4.36 -1.94 -20.84
N GLU A 52 -5.17 -1.38 -21.75
CA GLU A 52 -6.38 -0.54 -21.49
C GLU A 52 -7.44 -1.17 -20.57
N VAL A 53 -7.25 -2.43 -20.17
CA VAL A 53 -8.19 -3.24 -19.39
C VAL A 53 -7.62 -3.64 -18.02
N ASP A 54 -6.31 -3.49 -17.79
CA ASP A 54 -5.67 -4.00 -16.56
C ASP A 54 -4.51 -3.11 -16.11
N ASP A 55 -4.87 -2.02 -15.43
CA ASP A 55 -3.94 -1.11 -14.74
C ASP A 55 -3.42 -1.76 -13.45
N VAL A 56 -2.65 -2.84 -13.58
CA VAL A 56 -1.99 -3.46 -12.42
C VAL A 56 -0.81 -2.60 -12.00
N VAL A 57 -0.93 -1.94 -10.85
CA VAL A 57 0.19 -1.27 -10.19
C VAL A 57 1.24 -2.33 -9.83
N VAL A 58 2.38 -2.31 -10.50
CA VAL A 58 3.43 -3.34 -10.32
C VAL A 58 4.16 -3.16 -8.98
N ASN A 59 4.29 -1.92 -8.51
CA ASN A 59 4.99 -1.55 -7.28
C ASN A 59 4.12 -0.63 -6.41
N ASP A 60 3.14 -1.18 -5.69
CA ASP A 60 2.23 -0.42 -4.80
C ASP A 60 2.55 -0.57 -3.31
N LEU A 61 3.55 -1.38 -2.98
CA LEU A 61 3.85 -1.80 -1.62
C LEU A 61 5.27 -1.46 -1.22
N ILE A 62 5.41 -0.79 -0.09
CA ILE A 62 6.70 -0.46 0.53
C ILE A 62 6.86 -1.34 1.77
N LEU A 63 7.98 -2.04 1.83
CA LEU A 63 8.41 -2.75 3.02
C LEU A 63 9.49 -1.94 3.72
N LEU A 64 9.12 -1.28 4.81
CA LEU A 64 10.09 -0.66 5.72
C LEU A 64 10.70 -1.77 6.57
N TRP A 65 11.97 -2.04 6.34
CA TRP A 65 12.74 -3.12 6.94
C TRP A 65 13.90 -2.57 7.78
N SER A 66 13.55 -1.77 8.77
CA SER A 66 14.48 -1.19 9.75
C SER A 66 14.28 -1.84 11.13
N ASN A 67 14.76 -1.18 12.19
CA ASN A 67 14.47 -1.58 13.58
C ASN A 67 12.95 -1.64 13.84
N GLU A 68 12.19 -0.76 13.18
CA GLU A 68 10.74 -0.89 13.06
C GLU A 68 10.37 -1.46 11.69
N ARG A 69 9.57 -2.54 11.69
CA ARG A 69 9.10 -3.20 10.47
C ARG A 69 7.68 -2.79 10.17
N LYS A 70 7.43 -2.22 8.98
CA LYS A 70 6.09 -1.76 8.57
C LYS A 70 5.85 -2.11 7.10
N VAL A 71 4.60 -2.46 6.81
CA VAL A 71 4.07 -2.49 5.45
C VAL A 71 3.34 -1.17 5.22
N ILE A 72 3.65 -0.49 4.13
CA ILE A 72 3.01 0.76 3.74
C ILE A 72 2.44 0.57 2.34
N THR A 73 1.17 0.89 2.16
CA THR A 73 0.44 0.76 0.90
C THR A 73 0.05 2.14 0.34
N GLY A 74 -0.44 2.17 -0.90
CA GLY A 74 -1.00 3.39 -1.49
C GLY A 74 -2.12 4.02 -0.65
N ALA A 75 -2.95 3.21 0.01
CA ALA A 75 -4.03 3.69 0.88
C ALA A 75 -3.50 4.41 2.12
N ASP A 76 -2.40 3.93 2.72
CA ASP A 76 -1.76 4.60 3.85
C ASP A 76 -1.20 5.98 3.45
N ILE A 77 -0.57 6.06 2.28
CA ILE A 77 -0.03 7.31 1.73
C ILE A 77 -1.16 8.28 1.43
N LEU A 78 -2.20 7.82 0.72
CA LEU A 78 -3.38 8.63 0.39
C LEU A 78 -4.07 9.14 1.65
N GLY A 79 -4.29 8.27 2.64
CA GLY A 79 -4.91 8.64 3.91
C GLY A 79 -4.14 9.74 4.65
N ARG A 80 -2.80 9.70 4.63
CA ARG A 80 -1.97 10.77 5.22
C ARG A 80 -2.07 12.08 4.44
N LEU A 81 -2.12 12.04 3.12
CA LEU A 81 -2.33 13.23 2.29
C LEU A 81 -3.68 13.90 2.56
N LEU A 82 -4.75 13.09 2.68
CA LEU A 82 -6.11 13.59 2.89
C LEU A 82 -6.37 14.09 4.33
N ARG A 83 -5.62 13.62 5.33
CA ARG A 83 -5.85 13.94 6.75
C ARG A 83 -5.71 15.43 7.12
N GLY A 84 -5.15 16.26 6.23
CA GLY A 84 -5.05 17.72 6.38
C GLY A 84 -5.98 18.54 5.48
N ILE A 85 -6.69 17.88 4.55
CA ILE A 85 -7.63 18.52 3.60
C ILE A 85 -9.07 18.40 4.12
N THR A 86 -9.34 17.42 4.98
CA THR A 86 -10.66 17.29 5.60
C THR A 86 -10.89 18.40 6.62
N ILE A 87 -11.98 19.16 6.43
CA ILE A 87 -12.45 20.17 7.38
C ILE A 87 -12.84 19.43 8.66
N ARG A 88 -11.99 19.48 9.69
CA ARG A 88 -12.40 18.99 11.01
C ARG A 88 -13.35 20.02 11.59
N ASN A 89 -14.64 19.71 11.63
CA ASN A 89 -15.57 20.34 12.57
C ASN A 89 -15.22 19.85 13.98
N ILE A 90 -14.10 20.33 14.53
CA ILE A 90 -13.73 20.06 15.92
C ILE A 90 -14.70 20.88 16.77
N LYS A 91 -15.72 20.22 17.33
CA LYS A 91 -16.51 20.83 18.40
C LYS A 91 -15.55 21.01 19.58
N PRO A 92 -15.32 22.25 20.07
CA PRO A 92 -14.44 22.45 21.22
C PRO A 92 -14.97 21.67 22.42
N PRO A 93 -14.09 21.15 23.29
CA PRO A 93 -14.50 20.38 24.46
C PRO A 93 -15.45 21.24 25.31
N GLN A 94 -16.63 20.70 25.61
CA GLN A 94 -17.58 21.34 26.52
C GLN A 94 -16.92 21.43 27.89
N LYS A 95 -16.69 22.66 28.36
CA LYS A 95 -16.32 22.91 29.75
C LYS A 95 -17.53 22.51 30.59
N ASN A 96 -17.42 21.41 31.32
CA ASN A 96 -18.39 21.06 32.35
C ASN A 96 -18.21 22.07 33.50
N THR A 97 -19.10 23.06 33.58
CA THR A 97 -19.23 23.93 34.74
C THR A 97 -19.87 23.11 35.85
N THR A 98 -19.07 22.67 36.81
CA THR A 98 -19.55 22.11 38.07
C THR A 98 -20.07 23.27 38.92
N LEU A 99 -21.35 23.20 39.31
CA LEU A 99 -21.97 24.03 40.36
C LEU A 99 -21.56 23.52 41.74
#